data_AF-A0A1B9NHE0-F1
#
_entry.id   AF-A0A1B9NHE0-F1
#
_cell.length_a   1.000
_cell.length_b   1.000
_cell.length_c   1.000
_cell.angle_alpha   90.00
_cell.angle_beta   90.00
_cell.angle_gamma   90.00
#
_symmetry.space_group_name_H-M   'P 1'
#
loop_
_entity.id
_entity.type
_entity.pdbx_description
1 polymer ?
#
loop_
_entity_poly.entity_id
_entity_poly.type
_entity_poly.pdbx_seq_one_letter_code
_entity_poly.pdbx_strand_id
1 'polypeptide(L)'
;MHNNRSDAIILPSSMFVNYVRPNLRFGNSHDGFWGNNHAGPPNIWDPDKGFLVQATNLPDYELNFPTTGLDGLYFDLDIEGEDASQLTWYVETEGDIKATVSWTRPIQLGDSDIWIPPHQKYNPDYYVTRVTLHGPSASPSQRNSDFPSRLKVPSLPQTFELVGTDGRGNAVKYGFVLKQWFVSRGLDYYHIAGFSEQSTWCDSLGYKMSRISDLTNAKCGVDDNFPCKNGVDGATPSSEGNFFQRQIGAGFFTEWGVVGDYGETPVPLQHLWTSELYMIMDGGIIMNTGLDVADDMSMSPPLGVICRTP
;
A
#
# COMPACT_ATOMS: atom_id res chain seq x y z
N MET A 1 10.03 57.78 -10.14
CA MET A 1 10.14 56.38 -9.70
C MET A 1 8.77 55.74 -9.87
N HIS A 2 8.56 54.99 -10.94
CA HIS A 2 7.32 54.23 -11.14
C HIS A 2 7.51 52.86 -10.50
N ASN A 3 6.70 52.58 -9.48
CA ASN A 3 6.70 51.35 -8.73
C ASN A 3 5.75 50.37 -9.45
N ASN A 4 6.24 49.69 -10.48
CA ASN A 4 5.52 48.59 -11.11
C ASN A 4 5.62 47.37 -10.17
N ARG A 5 4.70 47.27 -9.21
CA ARG A 5 4.37 45.98 -8.60
C ARG A 5 3.53 45.22 -9.62
N SER A 6 4.16 44.25 -10.28
CA SER A 6 3.43 43.23 -11.02
C SER A 6 2.76 42.33 -10.00
N ASP A 7 1.47 42.56 -9.77
CA ASP A 7 0.63 41.58 -9.09
C ASP A 7 0.49 40.39 -10.04
N ALA A 8 1.20 39.30 -9.73
CA ALA A 8 1.07 38.06 -10.48
C ALA A 8 -0.34 37.50 -10.25
N ILE A 9 -1.16 37.54 -11.29
CA ILE A 9 -2.44 36.83 -11.31
C ILE A 9 -2.10 35.34 -11.44
N ILE A 10 -2.14 34.63 -10.32
CA ILE A 10 -2.10 33.17 -10.32
C ILE A 10 -3.45 32.71 -10.84
N LEU A 11 -3.50 32.28 -12.10
CA LEU A 11 -4.69 31.61 -12.63
C LEU A 11 -4.88 30.29 -11.84
N PRO A 12 -6.12 29.94 -11.45
CA PRO A 12 -6.38 28.64 -10.85
C PRO A 12 -5.93 27.54 -11.82
N SER A 13 -5.18 26.56 -11.31
CA SER A 13 -4.72 25.45 -12.13
C SER A 13 -5.91 24.72 -12.74
N SER A 14 -5.83 24.42 -14.04
CA SER A 14 -6.82 23.58 -14.73
C SER A 14 -6.62 22.08 -14.46
N MET A 15 -5.56 21.70 -13.73
CA MET A 15 -5.20 20.31 -13.45
C MET A 15 -5.36 19.98 -11.98
N PHE A 16 -5.98 18.84 -11.68
CA PHE A 16 -6.22 18.38 -10.32
C PHE A 16 -6.20 16.85 -10.24
N VAL A 17 -5.94 16.33 -9.03
CA VAL A 17 -6.03 14.90 -8.70
C VAL A 17 -7.22 14.72 -7.79
N ASN A 18 -8.24 13.99 -8.26
CA ASN A 18 -9.40 13.64 -7.44
C ASN A 18 -9.28 12.24 -6.85
N TYR A 19 -8.57 11.35 -7.54
CA TYR A 19 -8.40 9.96 -7.15
C TYR A 19 -6.95 9.54 -7.31
N VAL A 20 -6.53 8.59 -6.49
CA VAL A 20 -5.26 7.89 -6.62
C VAL A 20 -5.49 6.39 -6.58
N ARG A 21 -4.82 5.70 -7.49
CA ARG A 21 -5.13 4.32 -7.86
C ARG A 21 -3.99 3.38 -7.46
N PRO A 22 -4.07 2.74 -6.28
CA PRO A 22 -3.30 1.53 -6.02
C PRO A 22 -3.95 0.34 -6.76
N ASN A 23 -3.66 -0.89 -6.33
CA ASN A 23 -4.33 -2.08 -6.84
C ASN A 23 -5.83 -2.02 -6.54
N LEU A 24 -6.69 -2.05 -7.58
CA LEU A 24 -8.15 -1.98 -7.43
C LEU A 24 -8.83 -3.32 -7.16
N ARG A 25 -8.13 -4.46 -7.30
CA ARG A 25 -8.75 -5.78 -7.10
C ARG A 25 -9.43 -5.88 -5.75
N PHE A 26 -10.55 -6.59 -5.74
CA PHE A 26 -11.41 -6.76 -4.57
C PHE A 26 -12.02 -5.45 -4.05
N GLY A 27 -11.65 -4.27 -4.54
CA GLY A 27 -12.21 -2.97 -4.13
C GLY A 27 -13.64 -2.71 -4.58
N ASN A 28 -14.40 -3.72 -4.96
CA ASN A 28 -15.80 -3.59 -5.33
C ASN A 28 -16.62 -4.71 -4.68
N SER A 29 -17.95 -4.60 -4.73
CA SER A 29 -18.86 -5.55 -4.08
C SER A 29 -19.06 -6.87 -4.83
N HIS A 30 -18.42 -7.06 -5.98
CA HIS A 30 -18.64 -8.20 -6.89
C HIS A 30 -17.37 -9.00 -7.22
N ASP A 31 -16.18 -8.48 -6.88
CA ASP A 31 -14.88 -9.09 -7.19
C ASP A 31 -14.35 -9.97 -6.05
N GLY A 32 -14.94 -9.88 -4.85
CA GLY A 32 -14.62 -10.72 -3.71
C GLY A 32 -14.89 -12.20 -4.00
N PHE A 33 -13.93 -13.08 -3.71
CA PHE A 33 -14.27 -14.50 -3.58
C PHE A 33 -15.37 -14.62 -2.52
N TRP A 34 -16.37 -15.45 -2.78
CA TRP A 34 -17.52 -15.67 -1.89
C TRP A 34 -18.50 -14.48 -1.76
N GLY A 35 -18.36 -13.42 -2.58
CA GLY A 35 -19.31 -12.30 -2.62
C GLY A 35 -19.14 -11.26 -1.50
N ASN A 36 -17.95 -11.19 -0.88
CA ASN A 36 -17.63 -10.21 0.15
C ASN A 36 -17.40 -8.81 -0.45
N ASN A 37 -17.86 -7.78 0.25
CA ASN A 37 -17.72 -6.39 -0.17
C ASN A 37 -16.47 -5.74 0.43
N HIS A 38 -15.32 -5.80 -0.24
CA HIS A 38 -14.13 -5.10 0.24
C HIS A 38 -14.10 -3.61 -0.16
N ALA A 39 -15.13 -3.10 -0.83
CA ALA A 39 -15.21 -1.67 -1.11
C ALA A 39 -15.27 -0.87 0.21
N GLY A 40 -14.54 0.23 0.22
CA GLY A 40 -14.62 1.21 1.29
C GLY A 40 -15.91 2.02 1.22
N PRO A 41 -16.14 2.90 2.21
CA PRO A 41 -17.23 3.85 2.11
C PRO A 41 -17.00 4.79 0.90
N PRO A 42 -18.07 5.20 0.17
CA PRO A 42 -17.94 5.95 -1.08
C PRO A 42 -17.22 7.31 -0.99
N ASN A 43 -17.07 7.86 0.21
CA ASN A 43 -16.30 9.09 0.45
C ASN A 43 -14.79 8.85 0.62
N ILE A 44 -14.36 7.59 0.68
CA ILE A 44 -12.96 7.18 0.82
C ILE A 44 -12.49 6.41 -0.41
N TRP A 45 -13.33 5.53 -0.95
CA TRP A 45 -12.96 4.62 -2.03
C TRP A 45 -14.00 4.61 -3.16
N ASP A 46 -13.51 4.76 -4.39
CA ASP A 46 -14.23 4.53 -5.62
C ASP A 46 -13.74 3.22 -6.26
N PRO A 47 -14.62 2.24 -6.52
CA PRO A 47 -14.26 0.96 -7.12
C PRO A 47 -13.48 1.02 -8.44
N ASP A 48 -13.74 2.03 -9.27
CA ASP A 48 -13.15 2.17 -10.60
C ASP A 48 -11.93 3.09 -10.60
N LYS A 49 -11.84 4.00 -9.64
CA LYS A 49 -10.82 5.06 -9.61
C LYS A 49 -9.80 4.95 -8.48
N GLY A 50 -10.16 4.35 -7.34
CA GLY A 50 -9.29 4.18 -6.17
C GLY A 50 -9.63 5.12 -5.01
N PHE A 51 -8.63 5.55 -4.24
CA PHE A 51 -8.85 6.42 -3.10
C PHE A 51 -9.17 7.85 -3.51
N LEU A 52 -10.19 8.43 -2.89
CA LEU A 52 -10.51 9.85 -3.04
C LEU A 52 -9.46 10.69 -2.32
N VAL A 53 -9.00 11.76 -2.97
CA VAL A 53 -8.16 12.78 -2.32
C VAL A 53 -8.97 13.47 -1.22
N GLN A 54 -8.51 13.37 0.02
CA GLN A 54 -9.19 13.93 1.19
C GLN A 54 -8.76 15.38 1.48
N ALA A 55 -7.53 15.72 1.12
CA ALA A 55 -6.95 17.05 1.36
C ALA A 55 -6.01 17.47 0.23
N THR A 56 -5.97 18.78 -0.05
CA THR A 56 -5.08 19.37 -1.06
C THR A 56 -4.10 20.37 -0.47
N ASN A 57 -4.11 20.53 0.85
CA ASN A 57 -3.28 21.46 1.61
C ASN A 57 -2.37 20.70 2.58
N LEU A 58 -1.14 21.18 2.69
CA LEU A 58 -0.05 20.53 3.40
C LEU A 58 -0.37 20.08 4.84
N PRO A 59 -1.08 20.86 5.68
CA PRO A 59 -1.41 20.44 7.05
C PRO A 59 -2.24 19.17 7.14
N ASP A 60 -3.04 18.88 6.10
CA ASP A 60 -4.06 17.82 6.13
C ASP A 60 -3.68 16.62 5.24
N TYR A 61 -2.48 16.58 4.67
CA TYR A 61 -1.98 15.45 3.87
C TYR A 61 -1.96 14.11 4.62
N GLU A 62 -2.02 14.13 5.95
CA GLU A 62 -2.14 12.92 6.76
C GLU A 62 -3.46 12.16 6.61
N LEU A 63 -4.46 12.78 5.96
CA LEU A 63 -5.74 12.18 5.61
C LEU A 63 -5.70 11.45 4.27
N ASN A 64 -4.69 11.69 3.44
CA ASN A 64 -4.57 11.10 2.11
C ASN A 64 -3.87 9.74 2.15
N PHE A 65 -4.22 8.88 1.20
CA PHE A 65 -3.46 7.68 0.88
C PHE A 65 -2.10 8.04 0.24
N PRO A 66 -1.02 7.26 0.45
CA PRO A 66 -0.90 6.21 1.43
C PRO A 66 -0.46 6.74 2.80
N THR A 67 -0.86 6.04 3.87
CA THR A 67 -0.28 6.19 5.21
C THR A 67 0.72 5.08 5.55
N THR A 68 0.79 4.05 4.72
CA THR A 68 1.69 2.90 4.87
C THR A 68 2.52 2.69 3.62
N GLY A 69 3.67 2.04 3.70
CA GLY A 69 4.48 1.80 2.51
C GLY A 69 5.47 0.65 2.63
N LEU A 70 5.91 0.15 1.48
CA LEU A 70 6.96 -0.84 1.31
C LEU A 70 7.70 -0.51 0.00
N ASP A 71 8.98 -0.84 -0.06
CA ASP A 71 9.84 -0.56 -1.20
C ASP A 71 9.29 -1.14 -2.51
N GLY A 72 9.24 -0.33 -3.57
CA GLY A 72 8.74 -0.73 -4.88
C GLY A 72 7.22 -0.72 -5.03
N LEU A 73 6.45 -0.46 -3.96
CA LEU A 73 5.01 -0.20 -4.10
C LEU A 73 4.76 1.08 -4.89
N TYR A 74 3.68 1.07 -5.66
CA TYR A 74 3.33 2.20 -6.51
C TYR A 74 1.82 2.43 -6.60
N PHE A 75 1.43 3.64 -6.98
CA PHE A 75 0.06 4.00 -7.27
C PHE A 75 0.03 5.03 -8.40
N ASP A 76 -1.09 5.11 -9.10
CA ASP A 76 -1.25 5.97 -10.26
C ASP A 76 -2.12 7.18 -9.91
N LEU A 77 -1.70 8.39 -10.30
CA LEU A 77 -2.49 9.62 -10.11
C LEU A 77 -3.56 9.72 -11.21
N ASP A 78 -4.83 9.85 -10.84
CA ASP A 78 -5.92 10.16 -11.77
C ASP A 78 -5.99 11.68 -11.97
N ILE A 79 -5.23 12.15 -12.97
CA ILE A 79 -5.09 13.58 -13.29
C ILE A 79 -6.17 13.97 -14.29
N GLU A 80 -7.04 14.88 -13.87
CA GLU A 80 -8.07 15.48 -14.72
C GLU A 80 -7.65 16.88 -15.19
N GLY A 81 -8.20 17.32 -16.32
CA GLY A 81 -7.93 18.64 -16.91
C GLY A 81 -7.15 18.56 -18.22
N GLU A 82 -5.87 18.94 -18.18
CA GLU A 82 -4.97 19.03 -19.34
C GLU A 82 -4.13 17.75 -19.55
N ASP A 83 -3.30 17.75 -20.58
CA ASP A 83 -2.42 16.62 -20.94
C ASP A 83 -1.32 16.37 -19.88
N ALA A 84 -1.53 15.36 -19.05
CA ALA A 84 -0.60 14.92 -18.01
C ALA A 84 0.78 14.49 -18.53
N SER A 85 0.91 14.12 -19.81
CA SER A 85 2.20 13.72 -20.40
C SER A 85 3.21 14.86 -20.50
N GLN A 86 2.75 16.11 -20.41
CA GLN A 86 3.60 17.31 -20.46
C GLN A 86 4.17 17.70 -19.09
N LEU A 87 3.74 17.04 -18.01
CA LEU A 87 4.16 17.37 -16.66
C LEU A 87 5.58 16.90 -16.38
N THR A 88 6.38 17.81 -15.83
CA THR A 88 7.66 17.53 -15.18
C THR A 88 7.44 17.51 -13.67
N TRP A 89 7.95 16.47 -13.02
CA TRP A 89 7.65 16.21 -11.61
C TRP A 89 8.81 16.54 -10.68
N TYR A 90 8.46 17.14 -9.54
CA TYR A 90 9.32 17.32 -8.38
C TYR A 90 8.67 16.66 -7.16
N VAL A 91 9.49 16.02 -6.33
CA VAL A 91 9.05 15.35 -5.09
C VAL A 91 9.76 16.02 -3.92
N GLU A 92 8.99 16.71 -3.10
CA GLU A 92 9.45 17.32 -1.87
C GLU A 92 9.22 16.37 -0.70
N THR A 93 10.31 15.97 -0.04
CA THR A 93 10.25 15.16 1.18
C THR A 93 11.54 15.24 1.97
N GLU A 94 11.42 15.32 3.30
CA GLU A 94 12.53 15.34 4.24
C GLU A 94 12.59 14.00 4.97
N GLY A 95 13.37 13.06 4.45
CA GLY A 95 13.52 11.74 5.08
C GLY A 95 14.22 10.71 4.20
N ASP A 96 14.24 9.48 4.68
CA ASP A 96 14.98 8.37 4.08
C ASP A 96 14.21 7.64 2.98
N ILE A 97 12.89 7.67 3.06
CA ILE A 97 12.02 7.14 2.02
C ILE A 97 11.94 8.18 0.90
N LYS A 98 11.97 7.75 -0.35
CA LYS A 98 11.86 8.61 -1.54
C LYS A 98 10.69 8.16 -2.39
N ALA A 99 10.25 9.03 -3.28
CA ALA A 99 9.29 8.68 -4.30
C ALA A 99 9.75 9.21 -5.66
N THR A 100 9.37 8.51 -6.72
CA THR A 100 9.54 8.95 -8.11
C THR A 100 8.21 9.00 -8.80
N VAL A 101 7.96 10.05 -9.59
CA VAL A 101 6.78 10.14 -10.44
C VAL A 101 7.20 9.97 -11.89
N SER A 102 6.53 9.07 -12.62
CA SER A 102 6.89 8.75 -14.00
C SER A 102 5.65 8.59 -14.87
N TRP A 103 5.73 9.07 -16.12
CA TRP A 103 4.75 8.76 -17.15
C TRP A 103 5.16 7.45 -17.83
N THR A 104 4.47 6.36 -17.51
CA THR A 104 4.89 5.01 -17.89
C THR A 104 3.73 4.15 -18.35
N ARG A 105 4.04 3.07 -19.06
CA ARG A 105 3.05 2.04 -19.39
C ARG A 105 2.83 1.12 -18.20
N PRO A 106 1.62 0.53 -18.08
CA PRO A 106 1.40 -0.59 -17.18
C PRO A 106 2.42 -1.71 -17.39
N ILE A 107 2.78 -2.41 -16.31
CA ILE A 107 3.63 -3.59 -16.36
C ILE A 107 2.84 -4.71 -17.04
N GLN A 108 3.35 -5.23 -18.15
CA GLN A 108 2.64 -6.20 -18.98
C GLN A 108 2.90 -7.67 -18.60
N LEU A 109 3.84 -7.91 -17.68
CA LEU A 109 4.28 -9.26 -17.29
C LEU A 109 3.37 -9.85 -16.20
N GLY A 110 2.92 -11.10 -16.40
CA GLY A 110 2.13 -11.83 -15.40
C GLY A 110 0.89 -11.07 -14.89
N ASP A 111 0.63 -11.24 -13.60
CA ASP A 111 -0.48 -10.61 -12.87
C ASP A 111 -0.17 -9.17 -12.40
N SER A 112 0.97 -8.60 -12.82
CA SER A 112 1.30 -7.21 -12.51
C SER A 112 0.30 -6.26 -13.15
N ASP A 113 -0.14 -5.22 -12.44
CA ASP A 113 -1.15 -4.28 -12.93
C ASP A 113 -2.43 -4.98 -13.44
N ILE A 114 -2.77 -6.16 -12.92
CA ILE A 114 -3.95 -6.94 -13.37
C ILE A 114 -5.27 -6.20 -13.13
N TRP A 115 -5.27 -5.19 -12.23
CA TRP A 115 -6.41 -4.31 -12.02
C TRP A 115 -6.62 -3.30 -13.15
N ILE A 116 -5.67 -3.16 -14.08
CA ILE A 116 -5.83 -2.36 -15.29
C ILE A 116 -6.48 -3.25 -16.36
N PRO A 117 -7.66 -2.88 -16.90
CA PRO A 117 -8.37 -3.70 -17.88
C PRO A 117 -7.48 -4.11 -19.07
N PRO A 118 -7.57 -5.35 -19.60
CA PRO A 118 -6.68 -5.84 -20.65
C PRO A 118 -6.60 -4.93 -21.89
N HIS A 119 -7.72 -4.33 -22.29
CA HIS A 119 -7.77 -3.43 -23.44
C HIS A 119 -7.01 -2.10 -23.21
N GLN A 120 -6.76 -1.71 -21.96
CA GLN A 120 -5.89 -0.59 -21.58
C GLN A 120 -4.47 -1.09 -21.34
N LYS A 121 -4.27 -2.13 -20.52
CA LYS A 121 -2.96 -2.69 -20.16
C LYS A 121 -2.09 -3.03 -21.38
N TYR A 122 -2.70 -3.57 -22.44
CA TYR A 122 -2.00 -3.95 -23.67
C TYR A 122 -2.09 -2.92 -24.80
N ASN A 123 -2.74 -1.77 -24.56
CA ASN A 123 -2.76 -0.67 -25.52
C ASN A 123 -1.40 0.06 -25.49
N PRO A 124 -0.66 0.16 -26.62
CA PRO A 124 0.63 0.86 -26.65
C PRO A 124 0.52 2.36 -26.36
N ASP A 125 -0.65 2.96 -26.51
CA ASP A 125 -0.87 4.39 -26.29
C ASP A 125 -1.47 4.67 -24.90
N TYR A 126 -1.66 3.64 -24.07
CA TYR A 126 -2.13 3.79 -22.70
C TYR A 126 -0.97 3.94 -21.71
N TYR A 127 -1.02 5.01 -20.94
CA TYR A 127 -0.01 5.39 -19.97
C TYR A 127 -0.68 5.83 -18.67
N VAL A 128 0.08 5.75 -17.58
CA VAL A 128 -0.31 6.17 -16.24
C VAL A 128 0.76 7.09 -15.67
N THR A 129 0.33 8.03 -14.81
CA THR A 129 1.24 8.84 -13.99
C THR A 129 1.52 8.10 -12.69
N ARG A 130 2.60 7.31 -12.67
CA ARG A 130 2.92 6.39 -11.59
C ARG A 130 3.85 7.00 -10.56
N VAL A 131 3.43 6.97 -9.30
CA VAL A 131 4.24 7.26 -8.12
C VAL A 131 4.78 5.95 -7.56
N THR A 132 6.10 5.80 -7.46
CA THR A 132 6.75 4.62 -6.86
C THR A 132 7.51 5.01 -5.60
N LEU A 133 7.30 4.26 -4.51
CA LEU A 133 7.99 4.44 -3.24
C LEU A 133 9.32 3.68 -3.23
N HIS A 134 10.36 4.30 -2.68
CA HIS A 134 11.70 3.75 -2.54
C HIS A 134 12.18 3.91 -1.11
N GLY A 135 12.62 2.85 -0.46
CA GLY A 135 13.04 2.93 0.92
C GLY A 135 13.82 1.69 1.38
N PRO A 136 14.05 1.56 2.69
CA PRO A 136 14.75 0.39 3.22
C PRO A 136 14.03 -0.91 2.85
N SER A 137 14.75 -1.83 2.22
CA SER A 137 14.27 -3.17 1.86
C SER A 137 15.35 -4.23 2.07
N ALA A 138 14.93 -5.48 2.27
CA ALA A 138 15.86 -6.58 2.47
C ALA A 138 16.51 -7.01 1.15
N SER A 139 17.84 -6.92 1.11
CA SER A 139 18.62 -7.47 -0.01
C SER A 139 18.44 -9.00 -0.14
N PRO A 140 18.74 -9.60 -1.31
CA PRO A 140 18.67 -11.05 -1.47
C PRO A 140 19.47 -11.85 -0.41
N SER A 141 20.63 -11.36 0.03
CA SER A 141 21.42 -12.03 1.07
C SER A 141 20.76 -11.93 2.46
N GLN A 142 20.13 -10.80 2.79
CA GLN A 142 19.37 -10.64 4.03
C GLN A 142 18.11 -11.52 4.04
N ARG A 143 17.42 -11.65 2.90
CA ARG A 143 16.23 -12.51 2.77
C ARG A 143 16.55 -13.99 3.01
N ASN A 144 17.71 -14.45 2.52
CA ASN A 144 18.19 -15.83 2.66
C ASN A 144 18.92 -16.11 3.99
N SER A 145 19.05 -15.13 4.89
CA SER A 145 19.68 -15.31 6.19
C SER A 145 18.64 -15.43 7.29
N ASP A 146 18.87 -16.27 8.30
CA ASP A 146 18.02 -16.30 9.51
C ASP A 146 18.33 -15.16 10.49
N PHE A 147 19.52 -14.58 10.38
CA PHE A 147 20.02 -13.48 11.23
C PHE A 147 20.61 -12.38 10.35
N PRO A 148 19.77 -11.68 9.57
CA PRO A 148 20.24 -10.64 8.65
C PRO A 148 20.90 -9.47 9.39
N SER A 149 21.81 -8.77 8.71
CA SER A 149 22.30 -7.48 9.20
C SER A 149 21.17 -6.45 9.26
N ARG A 150 21.23 -5.54 10.24
CA ARG A 150 20.24 -4.47 10.43
C ARG A 150 20.03 -3.62 9.17
N LEU A 151 18.79 -3.24 8.94
CA LEU A 151 18.41 -2.21 7.98
C LEU A 151 18.32 -0.85 8.68
N LYS A 152 18.41 0.22 7.88
CA LYS A 152 18.05 1.54 8.37
C LYS A 152 16.54 1.54 8.67
N VAL A 153 16.18 1.95 9.88
CA VAL A 153 14.79 2.22 10.26
C VAL A 153 14.50 3.67 9.87
N PRO A 154 13.57 3.94 8.94
CA PRO A 154 13.26 5.31 8.54
C PRO A 154 12.59 6.07 9.69
N SER A 155 12.82 7.38 9.74
CA SER A 155 12.11 8.25 10.69
C SER A 155 10.70 8.53 10.16
N LEU A 156 9.69 8.20 10.95
CA LEU A 156 8.27 8.38 10.62
C LEU A 156 7.58 9.20 11.72
N PRO A 157 6.52 9.97 11.41
CA PRO A 157 5.92 10.11 10.07
C PRO A 157 6.78 10.91 9.09
N GLN A 158 6.63 10.66 7.78
CA GLN A 158 7.33 11.35 6.71
C GLN A 158 6.34 11.92 5.68
N THR A 159 6.38 13.24 5.49
CA THR A 159 5.51 13.98 4.55
C THR A 159 6.10 14.02 3.14
N PHE A 160 5.23 13.89 2.15
CA PHE A 160 5.55 14.01 0.73
C PHE A 160 4.64 15.06 0.08
N GLU A 161 5.20 15.94 -0.74
CA GLU A 161 4.46 16.77 -1.70
C GLU A 161 5.01 16.52 -3.11
N LEU A 162 4.17 16.00 -3.99
CA LEU A 162 4.44 15.79 -5.40
C LEU A 162 3.91 17.01 -6.16
N VAL A 163 4.78 17.67 -6.92
CA VAL A 163 4.42 18.85 -7.73
C VAL A 163 4.75 18.55 -9.18
N GLY A 164 3.72 18.46 -10.02
CA GLY A 164 3.85 18.35 -11.46
C GLY A 164 3.60 19.71 -12.10
N THR A 165 4.49 20.18 -12.98
CA THR A 165 4.31 21.43 -13.72
C THR A 165 4.57 21.25 -15.21
N ASP A 166 3.91 22.03 -16.04
CA ASP A 166 4.18 22.08 -17.48
C ASP A 166 4.78 23.43 -17.92
N GLY A 167 5.23 23.51 -19.17
CA GLY A 167 5.75 24.74 -19.76
C GLY A 167 4.70 25.82 -20.02
N ARG A 168 3.42 25.57 -19.75
CA ARG A 168 2.29 26.49 -19.96
C ARG A 168 1.84 27.17 -18.66
N GLY A 169 2.44 26.80 -17.54
CA GLY A 169 2.13 27.33 -16.21
C GLY A 169 1.04 26.55 -15.47
N ASN A 170 0.62 25.38 -15.97
CA ASN A 170 -0.24 24.48 -15.23
C ASN A 170 0.56 23.76 -14.14
N ALA A 171 -0.09 23.53 -12.99
CA ALA A 171 0.53 22.86 -11.86
C ALA A 171 -0.48 21.94 -11.16
N VAL A 172 -0.07 20.72 -10.90
CA VAL A 172 -0.85 19.76 -10.11
C VAL A 172 -0.06 19.38 -8.87
N LYS A 173 -0.77 19.20 -7.76
CA LYS A 173 -0.16 18.78 -6.49
C LYS A 173 -0.87 17.57 -5.93
N TYR A 174 -0.09 16.68 -5.33
CA TYR A 174 -0.59 15.60 -4.52
C TYR A 174 0.33 15.40 -3.32
N GLY A 175 -0.22 15.26 -2.12
CA GLY A 175 0.59 15.05 -0.93
C GLY A 175 0.00 14.02 0.01
N PHE A 176 0.87 13.35 0.75
CA PHE A 176 0.53 12.27 1.68
C PHE A 176 1.57 12.18 2.80
N VAL A 177 1.24 11.45 3.87
CA VAL A 177 2.13 11.24 5.01
C VAL A 177 2.25 9.75 5.31
N LEU A 178 3.45 9.18 5.14
CA LEU A 178 3.74 7.83 5.58
C LEU A 178 3.89 7.82 7.10
N LYS A 179 3.09 6.98 7.77
CA LYS A 179 3.07 6.78 9.23
C LYS A 179 3.72 5.46 9.63
N GLN A 180 3.71 4.46 8.73
CA GLN A 180 4.28 3.13 8.95
C GLN A 180 5.03 2.65 7.71
N TRP A 181 6.24 2.09 7.89
CA TRP A 181 7.00 1.45 6.80
C TRP A 181 7.15 -0.05 7.08
N PHE A 182 7.06 -0.84 6.02
CA PHE A 182 7.12 -2.30 6.06
C PHE A 182 8.29 -2.84 5.24
N VAL A 183 8.81 -3.99 5.69
CA VAL A 183 9.84 -4.77 5.01
C VAL A 183 9.39 -6.22 4.98
N SER A 184 9.51 -6.88 3.83
CA SER A 184 9.19 -8.30 3.69
C SER A 184 10.46 -9.14 3.54
N ARG A 185 10.45 -10.37 4.08
CA ARG A 185 11.49 -11.39 3.80
C ARG A 185 11.41 -11.91 2.38
N GLY A 186 10.29 -11.69 1.72
CA GLY A 186 9.98 -12.12 0.37
C GLY A 186 8.46 -12.25 0.28
N LEU A 187 7.92 -11.80 -0.84
CA LEU A 187 6.49 -11.97 -1.13
C LEU A 187 6.22 -13.30 -1.85
N ASP A 188 7.17 -14.24 -1.75
CA ASP A 188 7.24 -15.46 -2.54
C ASP A 188 7.26 -16.73 -1.69
N TYR A 189 7.15 -17.89 -2.34
CA TYR A 189 7.11 -19.20 -1.68
C TYR A 189 8.48 -19.74 -1.25
N TYR A 190 9.57 -19.03 -1.55
CA TYR A 190 10.92 -19.45 -1.18
C TYR A 190 11.35 -18.88 0.18
N HIS A 191 10.77 -17.75 0.59
CA HIS A 191 11.14 -17.03 1.80
C HIS A 191 10.16 -17.25 2.97
N ILE A 192 9.76 -18.52 3.13
CA ILE A 192 8.84 -18.99 4.16
C ILE A 192 9.60 -19.73 5.27
N ALA A 193 9.19 -19.54 6.53
CA ALA A 193 9.81 -20.19 7.69
C ALA A 193 8.83 -20.34 8.85
N GLY A 194 9.25 -21.04 9.90
CA GLY A 194 8.52 -21.13 11.16
C GLY A 194 8.42 -19.78 11.87
N PHE A 195 7.50 -19.68 12.83
CA PHE A 195 7.22 -18.44 13.56
C PHE A 195 8.47 -17.86 14.25
N SER A 196 9.25 -18.71 14.93
CA SER A 196 10.44 -18.28 15.67
C SER A 196 11.50 -17.68 14.75
N GLU A 197 11.73 -18.31 13.60
CA GLU A 197 12.67 -17.85 12.58
C GLU A 197 12.20 -16.53 11.96
N GLN A 198 10.92 -16.41 11.60
CA GLN A 198 10.40 -15.16 11.04
C GLN A 198 10.41 -14.01 12.05
N SER A 199 10.10 -14.28 13.32
CA SER A 199 10.18 -13.27 14.38
C SER A 199 11.61 -12.80 14.59
N THR A 200 12.55 -13.75 14.65
CA THR A 200 13.99 -13.48 14.78
C THR A 200 14.52 -12.69 13.59
N TRP A 201 14.02 -12.99 12.38
CA TRP A 201 14.39 -12.27 11.16
C TRP A 201 13.97 -10.80 11.24
N CYS A 202 12.72 -10.50 11.61
CA CYS A 202 12.26 -9.12 11.79
C CYS A 202 13.09 -8.37 12.84
N ASP A 203 13.33 -9.00 14.01
CA ASP A 203 14.09 -8.39 15.10
C ASP A 203 15.55 -8.11 14.71
N SER A 204 16.17 -9.02 13.96
CA SER A 204 17.56 -8.88 13.47
C SER A 204 17.72 -7.70 12.51
N LEU A 205 16.70 -7.41 11.70
CA LEU A 205 16.68 -6.22 10.85
C LEU A 205 16.54 -4.90 11.64
N GLY A 206 16.12 -4.96 12.89
CA GLY A 206 15.72 -3.79 13.69
C GLY A 206 14.24 -3.41 13.53
N TYR A 207 13.43 -4.31 12.97
CA TYR A 207 11.99 -4.15 12.75
C TYR A 207 11.23 -5.04 13.74
N LYS A 208 9.90 -5.03 13.68
CA LYS A 208 9.03 -5.91 14.46
C LYS A 208 8.11 -6.70 13.56
N MET A 209 7.81 -7.94 13.93
CA MET A 209 6.76 -8.70 13.28
C MET A 209 5.44 -7.91 13.39
N SER A 210 4.72 -7.79 12.28
CA SER A 210 3.46 -7.05 12.25
C SER A 210 2.40 -7.73 13.11
N ARG A 211 1.48 -6.94 13.66
CA ARG A 211 0.21 -7.37 14.26
C ARG A 211 -0.87 -7.47 13.21
N ILE A 212 -2.01 -8.05 13.56
CA ILE A 212 -3.18 -8.07 12.69
C ILE A 212 -3.65 -6.64 12.38
N SER A 213 -3.69 -5.77 13.40
CA SER A 213 -4.07 -4.36 13.25
C SER A 213 -3.13 -3.55 12.35
N ASP A 214 -1.88 -3.98 12.18
CA ASP A 214 -0.93 -3.26 11.29
C ASP A 214 -1.26 -3.54 9.81
N LEU A 215 -1.94 -4.67 9.54
CA LEU A 215 -2.11 -5.21 8.20
C LEU A 215 -3.53 -5.07 7.67
N THR A 216 -4.55 -5.07 8.53
CA THR A 216 -5.95 -5.13 8.10
C THR A 216 -6.90 -4.48 9.10
N ASN A 217 -8.09 -4.10 8.65
CA ASN A 217 -9.23 -3.72 9.48
C ASN A 217 -10.29 -4.81 9.63
N ALA A 218 -9.97 -6.03 9.22
CA ALA A 218 -10.85 -7.18 9.39
C ALA A 218 -11.25 -7.35 10.86
N LYS A 219 -12.51 -7.69 11.08
CA LYS A 219 -13.06 -7.98 12.40
C LYS A 219 -13.94 -9.22 12.35
N CYS A 220 -14.41 -9.65 13.51
CA CYS A 220 -15.43 -10.69 13.59
C CYS A 220 -16.73 -10.31 12.85
N GLY A 221 -17.25 -11.28 12.08
CA GLY A 221 -18.57 -11.23 11.42
C GLY A 221 -19.63 -12.07 12.15
N VAL A 222 -20.67 -12.52 11.41
CA VAL A 222 -21.78 -13.38 11.91
C VAL A 222 -21.32 -14.82 12.22
N ASP A 223 -20.17 -15.24 11.68
CA ASP A 223 -19.52 -16.53 11.97
C ASP A 223 -18.27 -16.34 12.82
N ASP A 224 -18.04 -17.27 13.74
CA ASP A 224 -16.95 -17.30 14.75
C ASP A 224 -15.53 -17.46 14.16
N ASN A 225 -15.36 -17.32 12.85
CA ASN A 225 -14.11 -17.57 12.14
C ASN A 225 -13.42 -16.25 11.69
N PHE A 226 -12.69 -15.61 12.63
CA PHE A 226 -11.45 -14.78 12.51
C PHE A 226 -11.43 -13.47 13.35
N PRO A 227 -10.39 -13.23 14.18
CA PRO A 227 -9.95 -14.05 15.30
C PRO A 227 -10.84 -13.74 16.54
N CYS A 228 -12.08 -14.24 16.49
CA CYS A 228 -12.99 -14.18 17.64
C CYS A 228 -12.56 -15.10 18.79
N LYS A 229 -11.55 -15.95 18.53
CA LYS A 229 -10.77 -16.62 19.56
C LYS A 229 -9.57 -15.73 19.92
N ASN A 230 -9.46 -15.40 21.20
CA ASN A 230 -8.37 -14.61 21.82
C ASN A 230 -8.46 -13.08 21.73
N GLY A 231 -9.55 -12.51 21.19
CA GLY A 231 -9.83 -11.07 21.28
C GLY A 231 -8.89 -10.18 20.47
N VAL A 232 -8.35 -10.72 19.38
CA VAL A 232 -7.51 -9.97 18.44
C VAL A 232 -8.42 -9.36 17.38
N ASP A 233 -8.37 -8.05 17.20
CA ASP A 233 -9.11 -7.33 16.16
C ASP A 233 -8.13 -6.68 15.17
N GLY A 234 -8.59 -6.41 13.95
CA GLY A 234 -7.91 -5.52 13.02
C GLY A 234 -7.94 -4.05 13.47
N ALA A 235 -7.34 -3.19 12.66
CA ALA A 235 -7.40 -1.75 12.84
C ALA A 235 -8.82 -1.19 12.63
N THR A 236 -8.97 0.07 13.03
CA THR A 236 -10.19 0.84 12.85
C THR A 236 -10.05 1.85 11.71
N PRO A 237 -11.15 2.21 11.02
CA PRO A 237 -12.51 1.68 11.19
C PRO A 237 -12.61 0.24 10.71
N SER A 238 -13.25 -0.59 11.53
CA SER A 238 -13.35 -2.03 11.28
C SER A 238 -14.24 -2.32 10.08
N SER A 239 -13.93 -3.40 9.36
CA SER A 239 -14.74 -3.83 8.22
C SER A 239 -16.05 -4.51 8.64
N GLU A 240 -16.83 -4.96 7.66
CA GLU A 240 -18.08 -5.70 7.89
C GLU A 240 -17.87 -7.17 8.27
N GLY A 241 -16.64 -7.70 8.19
CA GLY A 241 -16.36 -9.11 8.48
C GLY A 241 -14.86 -9.46 8.49
N ASN A 242 -14.54 -10.73 8.27
CA ASN A 242 -13.17 -11.27 8.35
C ASN A 242 -12.29 -10.95 7.12
N PHE A 243 -12.62 -9.89 6.40
CA PHE A 243 -11.92 -9.42 5.22
C PHE A 243 -11.61 -7.94 5.37
N PHE A 244 -10.56 -7.47 4.72
CA PHE A 244 -10.26 -6.04 4.73
C PHE A 244 -11.32 -5.26 3.93
N GLN A 245 -11.60 -4.02 4.31
CA GLN A 245 -12.30 -3.05 3.46
C GLN A 245 -11.37 -1.89 3.13
N ARG A 246 -11.50 -1.31 1.93
CA ARG A 246 -10.66 -0.20 1.48
C ARG A 246 -10.84 1.01 2.37
N GLN A 247 -9.81 1.34 3.12
CA GLN A 247 -9.82 2.41 4.11
C GLN A 247 -8.40 2.99 4.21
N ILE A 248 -8.32 4.29 4.45
CA ILE A 248 -7.04 4.99 4.68
C ILE A 248 -6.72 4.89 6.18
N GLY A 249 -5.49 4.50 6.51
CA GLY A 249 -5.02 4.39 7.89
C GLY A 249 -5.56 3.19 8.68
N ALA A 250 -6.17 2.21 8.02
CA ALA A 250 -6.79 1.05 8.67
C ALA A 250 -6.03 -0.27 8.42
N GLY A 251 -4.74 -0.18 8.10
CA GLY A 251 -3.86 -1.32 7.88
C GLY A 251 -3.24 -1.34 6.48
N PHE A 252 -2.14 -2.06 6.34
CA PHE A 252 -1.38 -2.12 5.09
C PHE A 252 -2.21 -2.62 3.89
N PHE A 253 -2.98 -3.69 4.05
CA PHE A 253 -3.78 -4.26 2.96
C PHE A 253 -5.07 -3.49 2.69
N THR A 254 -5.58 -2.69 3.64
CA THR A 254 -6.72 -1.80 3.35
C THR A 254 -6.34 -0.72 2.35
N GLU A 255 -5.08 -0.28 2.39
CA GLU A 255 -4.50 0.70 1.48
C GLU A 255 -4.00 0.05 0.18
N TRP A 256 -3.18 -0.99 0.26
CA TRP A 256 -2.49 -1.52 -0.91
C TRP A 256 -3.16 -2.71 -1.58
N GLY A 257 -4.15 -3.34 -0.93
CA GLY A 257 -4.80 -4.53 -1.46
C GLY A 257 -3.84 -5.72 -1.57
N VAL A 258 -3.91 -6.48 -2.67
CA VAL A 258 -3.05 -7.65 -2.86
C VAL A 258 -1.68 -7.22 -3.34
N VAL A 259 -0.73 -7.17 -2.41
CA VAL A 259 0.66 -6.71 -2.65
C VAL A 259 1.42 -7.63 -3.61
N GLY A 260 0.97 -8.88 -3.75
CA GLY A 260 1.52 -9.83 -4.73
C GLY A 260 1.29 -9.44 -6.19
N ASP A 261 0.36 -8.53 -6.49
CA ASP A 261 0.08 -8.07 -7.86
C ASP A 261 0.98 -6.87 -8.28
N TYR A 262 1.93 -6.47 -7.43
CA TYR A 262 2.85 -5.38 -7.72
C TYR A 262 4.21 -5.90 -8.23
N GLY A 263 4.85 -5.10 -9.08
CA GLY A 263 6.22 -5.34 -9.56
C GLY A 263 6.28 -6.35 -10.69
N GLU A 264 7.47 -6.64 -11.22
CA GLU A 264 7.63 -7.45 -12.45
C GLU A 264 7.54 -8.96 -12.25
N THR A 265 7.69 -9.44 -11.01
CA THR A 265 7.57 -10.86 -10.66
C THR A 265 6.51 -11.02 -9.57
N PRO A 266 5.22 -10.90 -9.94
CA PRO A 266 4.14 -11.00 -8.98
C PRO A 266 4.12 -12.42 -8.41
N VAL A 267 4.03 -12.53 -7.09
CA VAL A 267 3.86 -13.81 -6.41
C VAL A 267 2.75 -13.65 -5.39
N PRO A 268 1.72 -14.51 -5.40
CA PRO A 268 0.64 -14.41 -4.45
C PRO A 268 1.19 -14.75 -3.06
N LEU A 269 1.37 -13.74 -2.23
CA LEU A 269 1.46 -13.93 -0.78
C LEU A 269 0.12 -14.48 -0.31
N GLN A 270 0.12 -15.75 0.08
CA GLN A 270 -1.09 -16.41 0.55
C GLN A 270 -1.12 -16.55 2.07
N HIS A 271 0.04 -16.57 2.74
CA HIS A 271 0.11 -16.88 4.17
C HIS A 271 1.24 -16.11 4.86
N LEU A 272 0.90 -15.46 5.98
CA LEU A 272 1.81 -14.60 6.74
C LEU A 272 1.74 -14.90 8.22
N TRP A 273 2.89 -14.96 8.88
CA TRP A 273 2.96 -14.84 10.34
C TRP A 273 2.71 -13.39 10.76
N THR A 274 1.89 -13.21 11.79
CA THR A 274 1.82 -11.99 12.61
C THR A 274 2.22 -12.35 14.03
N SER A 275 2.50 -11.34 14.87
CA SER A 275 2.92 -11.57 16.27
C SER A 275 1.84 -12.21 17.14
N GLU A 276 0.60 -12.29 16.64
CA GLU A 276 -0.58 -12.76 17.39
C GLU A 276 -1.07 -14.10 16.84
N LEU A 277 -1.13 -14.22 15.51
CA LEU A 277 -1.63 -15.39 14.77
C LEU A 277 -1.12 -15.39 13.33
N TYR A 278 -1.24 -16.49 12.59
CA TYR A 278 -1.02 -16.41 11.15
C TYR A 278 -2.29 -15.99 10.41
N MET A 279 -2.08 -15.28 9.32
CA MET A 279 -3.10 -14.79 8.42
C MET A 279 -2.98 -15.52 7.08
N ILE A 280 -4.12 -15.96 6.56
CA ILE A 280 -4.24 -16.41 5.17
C ILE A 280 -4.82 -15.27 4.37
N MET A 281 -4.17 -14.85 3.28
CA MET A 281 -4.72 -13.90 2.31
C MET A 281 -5.11 -14.66 1.05
N ASP A 282 -6.37 -15.06 0.95
CA ASP A 282 -6.95 -15.56 -0.30
C ASP A 282 -7.99 -14.56 -0.80
N GLY A 283 -7.64 -13.84 -1.87
CA GLY A 283 -8.42 -12.72 -2.40
C GLY A 283 -8.93 -11.71 -1.38
N GLY A 284 -8.07 -11.35 -0.42
CA GLY A 284 -8.35 -10.33 0.59
C GLY A 284 -9.16 -10.78 1.79
N ILE A 285 -9.56 -12.05 1.85
CA ILE A 285 -10.12 -12.67 3.05
C ILE A 285 -8.99 -13.01 3.99
N ILE A 286 -9.22 -12.83 5.28
CA ILE A 286 -8.34 -13.31 6.32
C ILE A 286 -9.00 -14.50 7.04
N MET A 287 -8.48 -15.69 6.79
CA MET A 287 -8.97 -16.92 7.43
C MET A 287 -8.09 -17.33 8.61
N ASN A 288 -8.73 -17.77 9.71
CA ASN A 288 -8.08 -18.40 10.86
C ASN A 288 -8.31 -19.88 10.64
N THR A 289 -7.24 -20.63 10.42
CA THR A 289 -7.30 -22.08 10.25
C THR A 289 -7.12 -22.82 11.59
N GLY A 290 -7.22 -22.11 12.72
CA GLY A 290 -7.38 -22.68 14.06
C GLY A 290 -6.09 -23.13 14.75
N LEU A 291 -4.91 -22.60 14.36
CA LEU A 291 -3.68 -22.87 15.11
C LEU A 291 -3.32 -21.60 15.90
N ASP A 292 -3.60 -21.62 17.20
CA ASP A 292 -3.05 -20.62 18.10
C ASP A 292 -1.52 -20.73 18.10
N VAL A 293 -0.82 -19.60 18.03
CA VAL A 293 0.65 -19.56 18.19
C VAL A 293 1.07 -20.19 19.53
N ALA A 294 0.17 -20.19 20.50
CA ALA A 294 0.34 -20.81 21.81
C ALA A 294 0.11 -22.34 21.84
N ASP A 295 -0.71 -22.90 20.94
CA ASP A 295 -1.13 -24.31 21.04
C ASP A 295 -0.27 -25.30 20.24
N ASP A 296 0.55 -24.85 19.28
CA ASP A 296 1.48 -25.80 18.64
C ASP A 296 2.74 -25.16 18.04
N MET A 297 3.69 -24.83 18.92
CA MET A 297 5.08 -24.55 18.52
C MET A 297 5.78 -25.76 17.87
N SER A 298 5.16 -26.96 17.82
CA SER A 298 5.74 -28.17 17.25
C SER A 298 5.31 -28.47 15.80
N MET A 299 4.31 -27.78 15.26
CA MET A 299 3.82 -27.94 13.87
C MET A 299 3.60 -26.61 13.12
N SER A 300 4.43 -25.58 13.38
CA SER A 300 4.32 -24.29 12.68
C SER A 300 4.54 -24.46 11.16
N PRO A 301 3.54 -24.21 10.30
CA PRO A 301 3.74 -24.27 8.85
C PRO A 301 4.73 -23.17 8.41
N PRO A 302 5.53 -23.40 7.36
CA PRO A 302 6.39 -22.37 6.84
C PRO A 302 5.53 -21.30 6.14
N LEU A 303 5.53 -20.07 6.67
CA LEU A 303 4.77 -18.94 6.12
C LEU A 303 5.68 -17.73 5.91
N GLY A 304 5.23 -16.76 5.10
CA GLY A 304 5.94 -15.51 4.89
C GLY A 304 5.85 -14.58 6.12
N VAL A 305 6.53 -13.44 6.04
CA VAL A 305 6.44 -12.39 7.06
C VAL A 305 6.56 -11.01 6.44
N ILE A 306 5.77 -10.08 6.96
CA ILE A 306 5.95 -8.65 6.74
C ILE A 306 6.26 -8.04 8.10
N CYS A 307 7.41 -7.40 8.20
CA CYS A 307 7.86 -6.70 9.40
C CYS A 307 7.55 -5.21 9.26
N ARG A 308 7.21 -4.56 10.36
CA ARG A 308 6.92 -3.14 10.45
C ARG A 308 8.02 -2.39 11.19
N THR A 309 8.16 -1.10 10.93
CA THR A 309 8.99 -0.23 11.79
C THR A 309 8.50 -0.30 13.26
N PRO A 310 9.43 -0.25 14.25
CA PRO A 310 9.12 -0.42 15.67
C PRO A 310 8.03 0.48 16.22
#